data_AF-A0A963E9T0-F1
#
_entry.id   AF-A0A963E9T0-F1
#
_cell.length_a   1.000
_cell.length_b   1.000
_cell.length_c   1.000
_cell.angle_alpha   90.00
_cell.angle_beta   90.00
_cell.angle_gamma   90.00
#
_symmetry.space_group_name_H-M   'P 1'
#
loop_
_entity.id
_entity.type
_entity.pdbx_description
1 polymer ?
#
loop_
_entity_poly.entity_id
_entity_poly.type
_entity_poly.pdbx_seq_one_letter_code
_entity_poly.pdbx_strand_id
1 'polypeptide(L)'
;MTELSSTMLYRDLTTKELIHMALERGEGELSANGAFAVTTGSRTGRSPKDRYIVKDVLTENEVEWGNVNQPTTPDIFASLWQKAENTLKEKESFISHLRVGEDQDVGLSVTVITEFAWHNLFARHLFIREGVDQTSDWTVLNVPSCTTDPTCDGTNSDGTVMINFSEKKVLICGMRYAGEMKKAMFSVLNFLLPDNDILPMHCAANKGE
;
A
#
# COMPACT_ATOMS: atom_id res chain seq x y z
N MET A 1 -9.28 -7.89 14.05
CA MET A 1 -7.92 -7.31 14.15
C MET A 1 -6.95 -8.41 14.51
N THR A 2 -6.16 -8.88 13.55
CA THR A 2 -5.03 -9.77 13.83
C THR A 2 -3.94 -8.89 14.45
N GLU A 3 -3.62 -9.08 15.72
CA GLU A 3 -2.52 -8.37 16.35
C GLU A 3 -1.20 -8.79 15.69
N LEU A 4 -0.67 -7.92 14.84
CA LEU A 4 0.69 -8.05 14.33
C LEU A 4 1.65 -7.88 15.52
N SER A 5 2.16 -9.01 16.01
CA SER A 5 3.22 -9.07 17.02
C SER A 5 4.57 -8.75 16.36
N SER A 6 4.79 -7.49 15.99
CA SER A 6 6.12 -7.02 15.57
C SER A 6 6.99 -6.72 16.78
N THR A 7 8.31 -6.87 16.63
CA THR A 7 9.30 -6.60 17.70
C THR A 7 9.10 -5.20 18.32
N MET A 8 8.76 -4.20 17.50
CA MET A 8 8.26 -2.90 17.96
C MET A 8 7.34 -2.27 16.89
N LEU A 9 6.14 -1.83 17.29
CA LEU A 9 5.15 -1.22 16.39
C LEU A 9 4.92 0.25 16.77
N TYR A 10 5.32 1.17 15.88
CA TYR A 10 5.10 2.61 16.05
C TYR A 10 3.79 3.03 15.40
N ARG A 11 2.90 3.66 16.18
CA ARG A 11 1.55 4.01 15.74
C ARG A 11 1.38 5.50 15.52
N ASP A 12 0.80 5.87 14.38
CA ASP A 12 0.32 7.20 14.02
C ASP A 12 1.35 8.33 14.26
N LEU A 13 2.63 8.03 13.98
CA LEU A 13 3.72 8.98 14.15
C LEU A 13 3.51 10.25 13.31
N THR A 14 3.93 11.38 13.86
CA THR A 14 3.95 12.66 13.16
C THR A 14 4.98 12.65 12.03
N THR A 15 4.85 13.60 11.09
CA THR A 15 5.84 13.80 10.02
C THR A 15 7.25 13.99 10.57
N LYS A 16 7.41 14.72 11.68
CA LYS A 16 8.71 14.97 12.30
C LYS A 16 9.32 13.68 12.89
N GLU A 17 8.51 12.89 13.59
CA GLU A 17 8.95 11.61 14.16
C GLU A 17 9.32 10.62 13.06
N LEU A 18 8.52 10.52 11.98
CA LEU A 18 8.82 9.65 10.85
C LEU A 18 10.12 10.03 10.13
N ILE A 19 10.36 11.34 9.92
CA ILE A 19 11.63 11.82 9.34
C ILE A 19 12.80 11.47 10.27
N HIS A 20 12.64 11.69 11.58
CA HIS A 20 13.68 11.38 12.55
C HIS A 20 14.03 9.89 12.56
N MET A 21 13.03 9.02 12.66
CA MET A 21 13.20 7.56 12.60
C MET A 21 13.85 7.12 11.27
N ALA A 22 13.41 7.68 10.15
CA ALA A 22 13.98 7.37 8.84
C ALA A 22 15.46 7.78 8.73
N LEU A 23 15.86 8.90 9.34
CA LEU A 23 17.26 9.34 9.41
C LEU A 23 18.10 8.42 10.30
N GLU A 24 17.63 8.09 11.50
CA GLU A 24 18.33 7.19 12.43
C GLU A 24 18.55 5.79 11.83
N ARG A 25 17.61 5.35 11.00
CA ARG A 25 17.66 4.06 10.30
C ARG A 25 18.42 4.10 8.98
N GLY A 26 18.96 5.26 8.58
CA GLY A 26 19.67 5.42 7.31
C GLY A 26 18.80 5.15 6.08
N GLU A 27 17.49 5.37 6.18
CA GLU A 27 16.54 5.13 5.09
C GLU A 27 16.55 6.25 4.03
N GLY A 28 17.17 7.38 4.35
CA GLY A 28 17.31 8.55 3.49
C GLY A 28 18.14 9.63 4.15
N GLU A 29 18.16 10.81 3.53
CA GLU A 29 18.96 11.96 3.96
C GLU A 29 18.19 13.27 3.81
N LEU A 30 18.60 14.30 4.56
CA LEU A 30 18.09 15.64 4.35
C LEU A 30 18.90 16.35 3.27
N SER A 31 18.22 16.84 2.25
CA SER A 31 18.80 17.76 1.29
C SER A 31 19.00 19.15 1.89
N ALA A 32 19.78 20.01 1.22
CA ALA A 32 20.15 21.33 1.72
C ALA A 32 18.95 22.26 2.05
N ASN A 33 17.78 22.03 1.44
CA ASN A 33 16.57 22.79 1.70
C ASN A 33 15.65 22.15 2.77
N GLY A 34 16.09 21.06 3.41
CA GLY A 34 15.32 20.33 4.42
C GLY A 34 14.34 19.29 3.86
N ALA A 35 14.27 19.08 2.54
CA ALA A 35 13.47 17.99 1.99
C ALA A 35 14.15 16.64 2.26
N PHE A 36 13.36 15.66 2.70
CA PHE A 36 13.83 14.29 2.93
C PHE A 36 13.92 13.52 1.60
N ALA A 37 15.14 13.12 1.24
CA ALA A 37 15.47 12.41 0.02
C ALA A 37 15.72 10.92 0.29
N VAL A 38 15.24 10.05 -0.61
CA VAL A 38 15.35 8.59 -0.48
C VAL A 38 15.77 7.95 -1.80
N THR A 39 16.36 6.77 -1.72
CA THR A 39 16.70 5.94 -2.89
C THR A 39 15.82 4.68 -2.92
N THR A 40 15.08 4.48 -4.01
CA THR A 40 14.13 3.36 -4.17
C THR A 40 14.77 2.08 -4.73
N GLY A 41 16.10 2.05 -4.86
CA GLY A 41 16.83 0.89 -5.38
C GLY A 41 16.67 0.72 -6.90
N SER A 42 16.70 -0.52 -7.37
CA SER A 42 16.61 -0.87 -8.81
C SER A 42 15.28 -0.49 -9.46
N ARG A 43 14.19 -0.53 -8.69
CA ARG A 43 12.84 -0.13 -9.12
C ARG A 43 12.64 1.35 -8.84
N THR A 44 12.79 2.19 -9.86
CA THR A 44 12.56 3.64 -9.81
C THR A 44 11.19 4.07 -10.34
N GLY A 45 10.37 3.10 -10.73
CA GLY A 45 9.03 3.30 -11.27
C GLY A 45 8.14 2.09 -10.98
N ARG A 46 6.97 2.07 -11.62
CA ARG A 46 6.02 0.97 -11.46
C ARG A 46 6.54 -0.34 -12.06
N SER A 47 6.04 -1.46 -11.53
CA SER A 47 6.24 -2.80 -12.07
C SER A 47 4.92 -3.43 -12.55
N PRO A 48 4.39 -3.05 -13.74
CA PRO A 48 3.07 -3.52 -14.19
C PRO A 48 2.92 -5.05 -14.27
N LYS A 49 4.01 -5.77 -14.60
CA LYS A 49 4.03 -7.24 -14.68
C LYS A 49 3.98 -7.93 -13.33
N ASP A 50 4.29 -7.22 -12.25
CA ASP A 50 4.25 -7.74 -10.88
C ASP A 50 2.94 -7.35 -10.16
N ARG A 51 1.96 -6.79 -10.88
CA ARG A 51 0.66 -6.39 -10.31
C ARG A 51 -0.40 -7.46 -10.56
N TYR A 52 -1.09 -7.86 -9.49
CA TYR A 52 -2.13 -8.87 -9.51
C TYR A 52 -3.39 -8.41 -8.76
N ILE A 53 -4.53 -8.99 -9.14
CA ILE A 53 -5.80 -8.89 -8.41
C ILE A 53 -6.23 -10.32 -8.07
N VAL A 54 -6.63 -10.54 -6.82
CA VAL A 54 -7.19 -11.84 -6.40
C VAL A 54 -8.47 -12.08 -7.20
N LYS A 55 -8.51 -13.20 -7.93
CA LYS A 55 -9.68 -13.66 -8.66
C LYS A 55 -10.50 -14.57 -7.76
N ASP A 56 -11.64 -14.07 -7.32
CA ASP A 56 -12.62 -14.72 -6.44
C ASP A 56 -14.05 -14.43 -6.94
N VAL A 57 -15.05 -14.84 -6.18
CA VAL A 57 -16.47 -14.66 -6.56
C VAL A 57 -16.83 -13.19 -6.77
N LEU A 58 -16.23 -12.26 -6.02
CA LEU A 58 -16.50 -10.82 -6.13
C LEU A 58 -15.92 -10.23 -7.41
N THR A 59 -14.75 -10.70 -7.84
CA THR A 59 -13.98 -10.07 -8.91
C THR A 59 -14.04 -10.82 -10.23
N GLU A 60 -14.41 -12.10 -10.23
CA GLU A 60 -14.32 -12.98 -11.40
C GLU A 60 -15.05 -12.42 -12.63
N ASN A 61 -16.23 -11.84 -12.44
CA ASN A 61 -17.06 -11.29 -13.53
C ASN A 61 -17.01 -9.76 -13.64
N GLU A 62 -16.46 -9.07 -12.64
CA GLU A 62 -16.40 -7.59 -12.58
C GLU A 62 -15.08 -7.02 -13.12
N VAL A 63 -13.99 -7.78 -13.01
CA VAL A 63 -12.66 -7.32 -13.45
C VAL A 63 -12.43 -7.68 -14.91
N GLU A 64 -12.01 -6.69 -15.70
CA GLU A 64 -11.49 -6.92 -17.05
C GLU A 64 -10.09 -7.55 -16.97
N TRP A 65 -10.03 -8.89 -17.05
CA TRP A 65 -8.80 -9.68 -16.94
C TRP A 65 -7.89 -9.54 -18.17
N GLY A 66 -6.57 -9.44 -17.95
CA GLY A 66 -5.58 -9.38 -19.02
C GLY A 66 -4.20 -8.96 -18.54
N ASN A 67 -3.39 -8.41 -19.43
CA ASN A 67 -2.01 -7.98 -19.10
C ASN A 67 -1.94 -6.86 -18.05
N VAL A 68 -3.03 -6.09 -17.88
CA VAL A 68 -3.11 -5.00 -16.89
C VAL A 68 -3.64 -5.50 -15.54
N ASN A 69 -4.69 -6.32 -15.57
CA ASN A 69 -5.29 -6.95 -14.40
C ASN A 69 -5.01 -8.45 -14.47
N GLN A 70 -3.86 -8.85 -13.93
CA GLN A 70 -3.45 -10.24 -13.90
C GLN A 70 -4.12 -10.95 -12.72
N PRO A 71 -4.72 -12.13 -12.89
CA PRO A 71 -5.32 -12.86 -11.80
C PRO A 71 -4.26 -13.51 -10.90
N THR A 72 -4.55 -13.58 -9.60
CA THR A 72 -3.91 -14.52 -8.66
C THR A 72 -4.99 -15.23 -7.84
N THR A 73 -4.66 -16.32 -7.16
CA THR A 73 -5.62 -17.07 -6.35
C THR A 73 -5.68 -16.53 -4.91
N PRO A 74 -6.81 -16.73 -4.19
CA PRO A 74 -6.88 -16.43 -2.76
C PRO A 74 -5.78 -17.12 -1.94
N ASP A 75 -5.43 -18.37 -2.27
CA ASP A 75 -4.41 -19.14 -1.57
C ASP A 75 -3.00 -18.54 -1.73
N ILE A 76 -2.64 -18.12 -2.95
CA ILE A 76 -1.34 -17.46 -3.21
C ILE A 76 -1.28 -16.14 -2.44
N PHE A 77 -2.35 -15.35 -2.48
CA PHE A 77 -2.43 -14.10 -1.74
C PHE A 77 -2.28 -14.32 -0.24
N ALA A 78 -3.01 -15.28 0.34
CA ALA A 78 -2.96 -15.60 1.76
C ALA A 78 -1.56 -16.07 2.20
N SER A 79 -0.91 -16.91 1.39
CA SER A 79 0.48 -17.35 1.63
C SER A 79 1.45 -16.17 1.65
N LEU A 80 1.38 -15.30 0.65
CA LEU A 80 2.25 -14.12 0.55
C LEU A 80 1.96 -13.08 1.63
N TRP A 81 0.70 -12.89 2.00
CA TRP A 81 0.32 -12.07 3.14
C TRP A 81 0.98 -12.58 4.42
N GLN A 82 0.86 -13.89 4.69
CA GLN A 82 1.44 -14.49 5.88
C GLN A 82 2.98 -14.39 5.88
N LYS A 83 3.62 -14.56 4.72
CA LYS A 83 5.07 -14.37 4.53
C LYS A 83 5.50 -12.94 4.85
N ALA A 84 4.74 -11.94 4.38
CA ALA A 84 5.01 -10.53 4.65
C ALA A 84 4.82 -10.19 6.14
N GLU A 85 3.75 -10.68 6.77
CA GLU A 85 3.54 -10.52 8.22
C GLU A 85 4.69 -11.14 9.01
N ASN A 86 5.11 -12.36 8.68
CA ASN A 86 6.21 -13.02 9.36
C ASN A 86 7.53 -12.27 9.19
N THR A 87 7.80 -11.73 8.00
CA THR A 87 8.97 -10.86 7.75
C THR A 87 8.93 -9.61 8.63
N LEU A 88 7.74 -9.05 8.87
CA LEU A 88 7.57 -7.85 9.68
C LEU A 88 7.65 -8.14 11.19
N LYS A 89 7.34 -9.37 11.64
CA LYS A 89 7.43 -9.75 13.07
C LYS A 89 8.85 -9.56 13.63
N GLU A 90 9.84 -9.86 12.82
CA GLU A 90 11.27 -9.78 13.16
C GLU A 90 11.84 -8.34 13.09
N LYS A 91 10.99 -7.35 12.80
CA LYS A 91 11.41 -5.98 12.52
C LYS A 91 10.57 -4.98 13.31
N GLU A 92 11.10 -3.78 13.41
CA GLU A 92 10.29 -2.62 13.75
C GLU A 92 9.40 -2.24 12.57
N SER A 93 8.20 -1.77 12.85
CA SER A 93 7.23 -1.41 11.82
C SER A 93 6.41 -0.18 12.20
N PHE A 94 5.78 0.43 11.20
CA PHE A 94 5.06 1.69 11.32
C PHE A 94 3.63 1.50 10.84
N ILE A 95 2.66 1.98 11.61
CA ILE A 95 1.24 1.97 11.25
C ILE A 95 0.70 3.40 11.26
N SER A 96 -0.02 3.76 10.20
CA SER A 96 -0.82 4.99 10.14
C SER A 96 -2.25 4.65 9.78
N HIS A 97 -3.21 5.24 10.48
CA HIS A 97 -4.62 5.24 10.10
C HIS A 97 -4.89 6.49 9.26
N LEU A 98 -5.32 6.29 8.01
CA LEU A 98 -5.48 7.34 7.00
C LEU A 98 -6.83 7.17 6.27
N ARG A 99 -7.24 8.17 5.50
CA ARG A 99 -8.42 8.11 4.61
C ARG A 99 -8.04 8.35 3.16
N VAL A 100 -8.68 7.61 2.25
CA VAL A 100 -8.55 7.76 0.80
C VAL A 100 -9.90 8.15 0.21
N GLY A 101 -9.98 9.34 -0.39
CA GLY A 101 -11.23 9.98 -0.79
C GLY A 101 -11.71 10.97 0.27
N GLU A 102 -12.07 12.19 -0.16
CA GLU A 102 -12.45 13.28 0.75
C GLU A 102 -13.94 13.22 1.15
N ASP A 103 -14.78 12.70 0.26
CA ASP A 103 -16.19 12.51 0.50
C ASP A 103 -16.44 11.57 1.69
N GLN A 104 -17.39 11.91 2.56
CA GLN A 104 -17.63 11.17 3.80
C GLN A 104 -18.36 9.85 3.58
N ASP A 105 -19.16 9.72 2.53
CA ASP A 105 -20.02 8.56 2.30
C ASP A 105 -19.28 7.46 1.54
N VAL A 106 -18.33 7.84 0.68
CA VAL A 106 -17.56 6.90 -0.18
C VAL A 106 -16.05 6.89 0.09
N GLY A 107 -15.58 7.74 1.01
CA GLY A 107 -14.20 7.74 1.47
C GLY A 107 -13.85 6.44 2.20
N LEU A 108 -12.65 5.93 1.96
CA LEU A 108 -12.18 4.67 2.54
C LEU A 108 -11.26 4.93 3.72
N SER A 109 -11.57 4.38 4.90
CA SER A 109 -10.62 4.30 6.01
C SER A 109 -9.59 3.20 5.75
N VAL A 110 -8.30 3.53 5.84
CA VAL A 110 -7.18 2.68 5.46
C VAL A 110 -6.13 2.64 6.57
N THR A 111 -5.84 1.43 7.04
CA THR A 111 -4.67 1.14 7.87
C THR A 111 -3.47 0.87 6.96
N VAL A 112 -2.44 1.72 7.03
CA VAL A 112 -1.20 1.56 6.27
C VAL A 112 -0.09 1.10 7.18
N ILE A 113 0.40 -0.12 6.95
CA ILE A 113 1.47 -0.77 7.69
C ILE A 113 2.70 -0.87 6.79
N THR A 114 3.83 -0.36 7.27
CA THR A 114 5.08 -0.31 6.50
C THR A 114 6.27 -0.78 7.31
N GLU A 115 7.23 -1.43 6.65
CA GLU A 115 8.54 -1.77 7.23
C GLU A 115 9.41 -0.51 7.46
N PHE A 116 9.37 0.44 6.53
CA PHE A 116 10.19 1.66 6.59
C PHE A 116 9.38 2.86 7.04
N ALA A 117 10.05 3.74 7.80
CA ALA A 117 9.46 4.98 8.29
C ALA A 117 9.12 5.91 7.13
N TRP A 118 9.99 5.99 6.10
CA TRP A 118 9.75 6.88 4.96
C TRP A 118 8.59 6.43 4.07
N HIS A 119 8.28 5.13 4.01
CA HIS A 119 7.08 4.65 3.32
C HIS A 119 5.81 5.09 4.07
N ASN A 120 5.83 5.06 5.40
CA ASN A 120 4.74 5.56 6.22
C ASN A 120 4.58 7.08 6.04
N LEU A 121 5.70 7.82 6.01
CA LEU A 121 5.74 9.25 5.72
C LEU A 121 5.11 9.57 4.36
N PHE A 122 5.44 8.78 3.32
CA PHE A 122 4.85 8.94 2.00
C PHE A 122 3.32 8.76 2.04
N ALA A 123 2.82 7.71 2.70
CA ALA A 123 1.39 7.48 2.85
C ALA A 123 0.71 8.65 3.58
N ARG A 124 1.32 9.14 4.67
CA ARG A 124 0.84 10.29 5.45
C ARG A 124 0.78 11.59 4.66
N HIS A 125 1.68 11.80 3.70
CA HIS A 125 1.65 12.97 2.80
C HIS A 125 0.65 12.81 1.66
N LEU A 126 0.38 11.59 1.23
CA LEU A 126 -0.47 11.30 0.09
C LEU A 126 -1.96 11.23 0.45
N PHE A 127 -2.27 10.65 1.60
CA PHE A 127 -3.64 10.37 2.04
C PHE A 127 -4.12 11.39 3.09
N ILE A 128 -5.42 11.38 3.36
CA ILE A 128 -6.07 12.31 4.28
C ILE A 128 -5.86 11.84 5.73
N ARG A 129 -5.56 12.78 6.62
CA ARG A 129 -5.21 12.52 8.03
C ARG A 129 -6.32 12.87 9.02
N GLU A 130 -7.26 13.70 8.59
CA GLU A 130 -8.32 14.25 9.45
C GLU A 130 -9.54 13.33 9.46
N GLY A 131 -10.21 13.23 10.61
CA GLY A 131 -11.47 12.49 10.73
C GLY A 131 -11.34 10.96 10.60
N VAL A 132 -10.14 10.40 10.79
CA VAL A 132 -9.92 8.97 10.63
C VAL A 132 -10.21 8.23 11.94
N ASP A 133 -11.22 7.37 11.93
CA ASP A 133 -11.42 6.38 12.98
C ASP A 133 -10.32 5.30 12.91
N GLN A 134 -9.86 4.81 14.05
CA GLN A 134 -8.89 3.72 14.12
C GLN A 134 -9.48 2.38 13.64
N THR A 135 -10.79 2.30 13.45
CA THR A 135 -11.41 1.21 12.70
C THR A 135 -11.29 1.49 11.19
N SER A 136 -10.46 0.70 10.51
CA SER A 136 -10.25 0.83 9.07
C SER A 136 -10.81 -0.37 8.33
N ASP A 137 -11.45 -0.09 7.20
CA ASP A 137 -11.98 -1.09 6.29
C ASP A 137 -10.90 -1.73 5.44
N TRP A 138 -9.91 -0.95 5.03
CA TRP A 138 -8.84 -1.39 4.15
C TRP A 138 -7.51 -1.50 4.89
N THR A 139 -6.69 -2.46 4.50
CA THR A 139 -5.32 -2.58 4.99
C THR A 139 -4.31 -2.59 3.84
N VAL A 140 -3.31 -1.70 3.90
CA VAL A 140 -2.14 -1.72 3.01
C VAL A 140 -0.96 -2.23 3.80
N LEU A 141 -0.37 -3.35 3.37
CA LEU A 141 0.85 -3.92 3.95
C LEU A 141 1.99 -3.77 2.94
N ASN A 142 2.99 -2.96 3.28
CA ASN A 142 4.16 -2.69 2.43
C ASN A 142 5.46 -3.13 3.14
N VAL A 143 6.03 -4.23 2.66
CA VAL A 143 7.21 -4.89 3.25
C VAL A 143 8.28 -5.09 2.18
N PRO A 144 9.09 -4.06 1.86
CA PRO A 144 10.09 -4.13 0.80
C PRO A 144 11.13 -5.24 0.96
N SER A 145 11.44 -5.67 2.19
CA SER A 145 12.37 -6.79 2.43
C SER A 145 11.76 -8.18 2.22
N CYS A 146 10.43 -8.29 2.17
CA CYS A 146 9.78 -9.54 1.81
C CYS A 146 9.86 -9.69 0.27
N THR A 147 10.84 -10.41 -0.24
CA THR A 147 10.97 -10.70 -1.67
C THR A 147 10.15 -11.92 -2.07
N THR A 148 9.72 -11.96 -3.33
CA THR A 148 8.98 -13.10 -3.89
C THR A 148 9.87 -14.02 -4.74
N ASP A 149 9.46 -15.26 -4.91
CA ASP A 149 10.09 -16.21 -5.83
C ASP A 149 9.04 -16.68 -6.86
N PRO A 150 9.27 -16.55 -8.18
CA PRO A 150 8.29 -16.93 -9.19
C PRO A 150 7.83 -18.39 -9.10
N THR A 151 8.72 -19.30 -8.72
CA THR A 151 8.47 -20.75 -8.68
C THR A 151 7.62 -21.11 -7.46
N CYS A 152 7.91 -20.50 -6.31
CA CYS A 152 7.25 -20.82 -5.04
C CYS A 152 5.99 -19.97 -4.80
N ASP A 153 6.01 -18.71 -5.22
CA ASP A 153 5.00 -17.71 -4.83
C ASP A 153 4.02 -17.39 -5.96
N GLY A 154 4.16 -17.98 -7.15
CA GLY A 154 3.27 -17.73 -8.29
C GLY A 154 3.31 -16.27 -8.79
N THR A 155 4.47 -15.63 -8.65
CA THR A 155 4.72 -14.23 -9.05
C THR A 155 5.59 -14.15 -10.30
N ASN A 156 5.77 -12.96 -10.86
CA ASN A 156 6.59 -12.74 -12.05
C ASN A 156 8.08 -12.46 -11.71
N SER A 157 8.38 -11.87 -10.55
CA SER A 157 9.75 -11.49 -10.16
C SER A 157 9.96 -11.53 -8.64
N ASP A 158 11.02 -10.89 -8.16
CA ASP A 158 11.36 -10.72 -6.74
C ASP A 158 10.47 -9.71 -5.98
N GLY A 159 9.47 -9.12 -6.64
CA GLY A 159 8.45 -8.30 -5.99
C GLY A 159 7.04 -8.53 -6.51
N THR A 160 6.06 -8.05 -5.76
CA THR A 160 4.64 -8.11 -6.14
C THR A 160 3.82 -6.96 -5.57
N VAL A 161 2.75 -6.58 -6.26
CA VAL A 161 1.66 -5.72 -5.80
C VAL A 161 0.35 -6.48 -5.98
N MET A 162 -0.33 -6.83 -4.90
CA MET A 162 -1.58 -7.59 -4.97
C MET A 162 -2.73 -6.83 -4.31
N ILE A 163 -3.91 -6.89 -4.92
CA ILE A 163 -5.15 -6.33 -4.38
C ILE A 163 -6.14 -7.47 -4.17
N ASN A 164 -6.66 -7.59 -2.95
CA ASN A 164 -7.76 -8.50 -2.61
C ASN A 164 -8.96 -7.65 -2.18
N PHE A 165 -9.98 -7.59 -3.05
CA PHE A 165 -11.17 -6.79 -2.81
C PHE A 165 -12.08 -7.39 -1.73
N SER A 166 -12.22 -8.72 -1.70
CA SER A 166 -13.05 -9.41 -0.71
C SER A 166 -12.52 -9.25 0.71
N GLU A 167 -11.20 -9.31 0.90
CA GLU A 167 -10.56 -9.08 2.19
C GLU A 167 -10.20 -7.61 2.45
N LYS A 168 -10.46 -6.71 1.49
CA LYS A 168 -10.09 -5.28 1.54
C LYS A 168 -8.60 -5.07 1.88
N LYS A 169 -7.72 -5.79 1.20
CA LYS A 169 -6.27 -5.77 1.45
C LYS A 169 -5.47 -5.40 0.21
N VAL A 170 -4.38 -4.69 0.43
CA VAL A 170 -3.33 -4.42 -0.55
C VAL A 170 -2.00 -4.91 0.01
N LEU A 171 -1.28 -5.71 -0.75
CA LEU A 171 0.04 -6.24 -0.39
C LEU A 171 1.10 -5.70 -1.35
N ILE A 172 2.22 -5.21 -0.82
CA ILE A 172 3.37 -4.76 -1.59
C ILE A 172 4.63 -5.38 -0.99
N CYS A 173 5.38 -6.12 -1.81
CA CYS A 173 6.53 -6.91 -1.42
C CYS A 173 7.69 -6.72 -2.41
N GLY A 174 8.93 -6.77 -1.92
CA GLY A 174 10.14 -6.81 -2.77
C GLY A 174 10.45 -5.52 -3.53
N MET A 175 9.79 -4.41 -3.19
CA MET A 175 9.97 -3.15 -3.89
C MET A 175 9.86 -1.94 -2.97
N ARG A 176 10.70 -0.95 -3.24
CA ARG A 176 10.75 0.30 -2.46
C ARG A 176 10.02 1.45 -3.15
N TYR A 177 9.62 1.34 -4.40
CA TYR A 177 8.96 2.44 -5.11
C TYR A 177 7.59 2.76 -4.49
N ALA A 178 7.49 3.88 -3.77
CA ALA A 178 6.29 4.23 -3.00
C ALA A 178 5.05 4.53 -3.85
N GLY A 179 5.24 4.81 -5.15
CA GLY A 179 4.14 5.03 -6.09
C GLY A 179 3.21 3.83 -6.25
N GLU A 180 3.62 2.63 -5.84
CA GLU A 180 2.75 1.45 -5.86
C GLU A 180 1.61 1.56 -4.84
N MET A 181 1.86 2.08 -3.63
CA MET A 181 0.77 2.34 -2.65
C MET A 181 -0.26 3.32 -3.23
N LYS A 182 0.22 4.40 -3.86
CA LYS A 182 -0.65 5.39 -4.52
C LYS A 182 -1.52 4.75 -5.59
N LYS A 183 -0.92 3.95 -6.47
CA LYS A 183 -1.59 3.40 -7.64
C LYS A 183 -2.45 2.19 -7.30
N ALA A 184 -2.12 1.44 -6.26
CA ALA A 184 -2.97 0.38 -5.71
C ALA A 184 -4.26 0.97 -5.15
N MET A 185 -4.19 1.96 -4.24
CA MET A 185 -5.40 2.58 -3.69
C MET A 185 -6.20 3.36 -4.73
N PHE A 186 -5.54 3.96 -5.72
CA PHE A 186 -6.25 4.52 -6.87
C PHE A 186 -7.02 3.43 -7.65
N SER A 187 -6.43 2.25 -7.85
CA SER A 187 -7.12 1.12 -8.48
C SER A 187 -8.32 0.65 -7.66
N VAL A 188 -8.19 0.65 -6.34
CA VAL A 188 -9.29 0.31 -5.42
C VAL A 188 -10.46 1.26 -5.62
N LEU A 189 -10.23 2.57 -5.64
CA LEU A 189 -11.29 3.55 -5.93
C LEU A 189 -11.89 3.38 -7.33
N ASN A 190 -11.07 3.06 -8.34
CA ASN A 190 -11.59 2.84 -9.70
C ASN A 190 -12.53 1.62 -9.79
N PHE A 191 -12.38 0.65 -8.91
CA PHE A 191 -13.25 -0.53 -8.85
C PHE A 191 -14.52 -0.25 -8.04
N LEU A 192 -14.42 0.45 -6.89
CA LEU A 192 -15.53 0.62 -5.96
C LEU A 192 -16.47 1.80 -6.28
N LEU A 193 -15.94 2.90 -6.81
CA LEU A 193 -16.75 4.11 -7.04
C LEU A 193 -17.84 3.94 -8.11
N PRO A 194 -17.61 3.19 -9.21
CA PRO A 194 -18.66 2.95 -10.21
C PRO A 194 -19.93 2.31 -9.66
N ASP A 195 -19.83 1.43 -8.65
CA ASP A 195 -21.00 0.82 -7.98
C ASP A 195 -21.91 1.86 -7.28
N ASN A 196 -21.37 3.05 -7.01
CA ASN A 196 -22.08 4.17 -6.40
C ASN A 196 -22.48 5.24 -7.44
N ASP A 197 -22.44 4.93 -8.73
CA ASP A 197 -22.67 5.88 -9.85
C ASP A 197 -21.71 7.09 -9.83
N ILE A 198 -20.50 6.88 -9.30
CA ILE A 198 -19.44 7.89 -9.24
C ILE A 198 -18.36 7.57 -10.28
N LEU A 199 -18.06 8.52 -11.16
CA LEU A 199 -16.99 8.40 -12.15
C LEU A 199 -15.61 8.65 -11.50
N PRO A 200 -14.76 7.62 -11.35
CA PRO A 200 -13.37 7.83 -10.94
C PRO A 200 -12.57 8.44 -12.10
N MET A 201 -11.77 9.47 -11.83
CA MET A 201 -10.97 10.14 -12.85
C MET A 201 -9.48 10.19 -12.48
N HIS A 202 -8.61 9.94 -13.46
CA HIS A 202 -7.19 10.24 -13.35
C HIS A 202 -6.89 11.63 -13.93
N CYS A 203 -7.32 12.67 -13.22
CA CYS A 203 -7.15 14.06 -13.64
C CYS A 203 -6.70 14.95 -12.48
N ALA A 204 -6.26 16.17 -12.82
CA ALA A 204 -6.23 17.27 -11.87
C ALA A 204 -7.54 18.05 -12.02
N ALA A 205 -7.95 18.73 -10.94
CA ALA A 205 -9.06 19.66 -10.96
C ALA A 205 -8.66 20.93 -10.20
N ASN A 206 -9.11 22.08 -10.68
CA ASN A 206 -9.03 23.34 -9.98
C ASN A 206 -10.37 24.07 -10.14
N LYS A 207 -10.62 25.04 -9.25
CA LYS A 207 -11.78 25.93 -9.33
C LYS A 207 -11.22 27.35 -9.38
N GLY A 208 -11.68 28.14 -10.35
CA GLY A 208 -11.40 29.58 -10.35
C GLY A 208 -12.03 30.26 -9.14
N GLU A 209 -11.53 31.45 -8.79
CA GLU A 209 -12.20 32.34 -7.84
C GLU A 209 -13.55 32.82 -8.38
#